data_AF-A0A316QF90-F1
#
_entry.id   AF-A0A316QF90-F1
#
_cell.length_a   1.000
_cell.length_b   1.000
_cell.length_c   1.000
_cell.angle_alpha   90.00
_cell.angle_beta   90.00
_cell.angle_gamma   90.00
#
_symmetry.space_group_name_H-M   'P 1'
#
loop_
_entity.id
_entity.type
_entity.pdbx_description
1 polymer ?
#
loop_
_entity_poly.entity_id
_entity_poly.type
_entity_poly.pdbx_seq_one_letter_code
_entity_poly.pdbx_strand_id
1 'polypeptide(L)'
;MGKIIGIDLGTTNSCVAVYEGGEPVVITNPEGSRTTPSVVAFSKDGERMIGQIAKRQAITNPERTVMSIKRHMGTDYKVEIDGKKYTPQEISAMILQKLKADAESYLGTTVTQAVITVPAYFSDSQRQATKDAGKIAGLEVLRIINEPTAAALAYGVDKDGVNQKVMIFDLGGGTFDVSILEISDGVFEVLATNGNTRLGGDDFDNRVIDWIAETFLKENGGIDLRKDKMALQRLKEAAEKAKIELSGVTSANINLPFITADATGPKHFNADLSRAKFNELTADLVDKCMGPCEQALKDAGLSISQIDKVLLVGGSTRIPAVQDAVKKFSGKEPFKGINPDECVAIGAAIQAGVLGGEVKDLLLLDVTPLSLGIETLGGVCTKIIERNTTIPVKKSQIFSTAADGQTSVEIHVLQGERERAADNTTLGRFSLDGIPAAPRGVPQIEVTFDIDANGIVNVTALDKGTGKEQHVTITSSTNMSKEDIEKAVKEAEKFAEEDKKFKELVDAKNQAESMISQSEKVISEAGDKISENDKQALRAEADSLKEAVKSDNVDTIKSGLESFQKKFFEVSEKLYKNAGGPGAENGGTGAAGTQNEDGSFNADYTEK
;
A
#
# COMPACT_ATOMS: atom_id res chain seq x y z
N MET A 1 7.85 22.13 8.94
CA MET A 1 7.83 21.17 7.81
C MET A 1 7.03 19.98 8.28
N GLY A 2 6.10 19.45 7.47
CA GLY A 2 5.40 18.22 7.83
C GLY A 2 6.36 17.04 7.88
N LYS A 3 5.99 15.98 8.59
CA LYS A 3 6.75 14.72 8.61
C LYS A 3 6.67 14.03 7.24
N ILE A 4 7.77 13.39 6.83
CA ILE A 4 7.80 12.50 5.66
C ILE A 4 7.39 11.11 6.17
N ILE A 5 6.34 10.52 5.59
CA ILE A 5 5.87 9.19 5.97
C ILE A 5 6.46 8.09 5.08
N GLY A 6 6.68 6.91 5.63
CA GLY A 6 7.01 5.69 4.88
C GLY A 6 5.76 4.86 4.65
N ILE A 7 5.45 4.53 3.40
CA ILE A 7 4.28 3.74 3.03
C ILE A 7 4.74 2.46 2.35
N ASP A 8 4.35 1.33 2.94
CA ASP A 8 4.28 0.06 2.24
C ASP A 8 2.93 -0.06 1.52
N LEU A 9 2.92 0.12 0.20
CA LEU A 9 1.72 -0.04 -0.61
C LEU A 9 1.66 -1.49 -1.11
N GLY A 10 1.21 -2.46 -0.31
CA GLY A 10 1.20 -3.87 -0.70
C GLY A 10 -0.01 -4.30 -1.54
N THR A 11 0.07 -5.49 -2.15
CA THR A 11 -1.01 -6.05 -2.99
C THR A 11 -2.28 -6.34 -2.19
N THR A 12 -2.12 -6.92 -0.99
CA THR A 12 -3.23 -7.37 -0.14
C THR A 12 -3.45 -6.44 1.04
N ASN A 13 -2.38 -5.99 1.67
CA ASN A 13 -2.40 -5.05 2.78
C ASN A 13 -1.37 -3.96 2.50
N SER A 14 -1.64 -2.76 3.01
CA SER A 14 -0.72 -1.64 3.04
C SER A 14 -0.45 -1.25 4.50
N CYS A 15 0.71 -0.64 4.75
CA CYS A 15 1.16 -0.24 6.07
C CYS A 15 1.81 1.14 5.98
N VAL A 16 1.64 1.97 7.01
CA VAL A 16 2.23 3.31 7.06
C VAL A 16 2.97 3.50 8.37
N ALA A 17 4.16 4.08 8.28
CA ALA A 17 5.04 4.36 9.40
C ALA A 17 5.62 5.77 9.28
N VAL A 18 6.08 6.31 10.40
CA VAL A 18 6.75 7.62 10.50
C VAL A 18 8.02 7.47 11.31
N TYR A 19 9.04 8.26 11.02
CA TYR A 19 10.22 8.37 11.87
C TYR A 19 10.00 9.49 12.90
N GLU A 20 9.92 9.14 14.18
CA GLU A 20 9.66 10.09 15.25
C GLU A 20 10.37 9.64 16.53
N GLY A 21 10.88 10.60 17.32
CA GLY A 21 11.57 10.27 18.57
C GLY A 21 12.89 9.50 18.41
N GLY A 22 13.45 9.45 17.18
CA GLY A 22 14.65 8.68 16.89
C GLY A 22 14.38 7.22 16.54
N GLU A 23 13.13 6.82 16.37
CA GLU A 23 12.75 5.46 15.98
C GLU A 23 11.64 5.45 14.92
N PRO A 24 11.57 4.41 14.07
CA PRO A 24 10.45 4.23 13.15
C PRO A 24 9.22 3.64 13.88
N VAL A 25 8.08 4.32 13.77
CA VAL A 25 6.81 3.95 14.41
C VAL A 25 5.76 3.65 13.34
N VAL A 26 5.21 2.44 13.34
CA VAL A 26 4.05 2.08 12.50
C VAL A 26 2.78 2.67 13.11
N ILE A 27 1.99 3.33 12.28
CA ILE A 27 0.76 4.01 12.68
C ILE A 27 -0.40 3.00 12.65
N THR A 28 -1.18 2.99 13.73
CA THR A 28 -2.39 2.17 13.83
C THR A 28 -3.54 2.93 13.19
N ASN A 29 -4.29 2.27 12.30
CA ASN A 29 -5.46 2.88 11.68
C ASN A 29 -6.63 3.03 12.69
N PRO A 30 -7.66 3.83 12.36
CA PRO A 30 -8.83 4.02 13.24
C PRO A 30 -9.56 2.73 13.63
N GLU A 31 -9.40 1.67 12.83
CA GLU A 31 -9.97 0.35 13.11
C GLU A 31 -9.13 -0.48 14.11
N GLY A 32 -8.01 0.05 14.61
CA GLY A 32 -7.14 -0.60 15.59
C GLY A 32 -6.12 -1.57 14.99
N SER A 33 -5.98 -1.60 13.67
CA SER A 33 -5.03 -2.47 12.95
C SER A 33 -3.78 -1.69 12.52
N ARG A 34 -2.63 -2.37 12.52
CA ARG A 34 -1.34 -1.82 12.06
C ARG A 34 -1.17 -1.93 10.54
N THR A 35 -2.05 -2.66 9.88
CA THR A 35 -2.13 -2.77 8.42
C THR A 35 -3.55 -2.50 7.94
N THR A 36 -3.67 -1.90 6.77
CA THR A 36 -4.94 -1.59 6.10
C THR A 36 -5.09 -2.46 4.85
N PRO A 37 -6.19 -3.22 4.68
CA PRO A 37 -6.40 -3.97 3.44
C PRO A 37 -6.35 -3.08 2.20
N SER A 38 -5.63 -3.51 1.16
CA SER A 38 -5.53 -2.82 -0.14
C SER A 38 -6.78 -3.07 -0.97
N VAL A 39 -7.94 -2.65 -0.44
CA VAL A 39 -9.27 -2.89 -0.98
C VAL A 39 -10.02 -1.58 -1.08
N VAL A 40 -10.64 -1.34 -2.24
CA VAL A 40 -11.48 -0.17 -2.50
C VAL A 40 -12.85 -0.66 -2.93
N ALA A 41 -13.91 -0.09 -2.38
CA ALA A 41 -15.27 -0.40 -2.77
C ALA A 41 -16.09 0.87 -2.98
N PHE A 42 -17.07 0.78 -3.87
CA PHE A 42 -18.00 1.86 -4.16
C PHE A 42 -19.40 1.44 -3.72
N SER A 43 -20.04 2.25 -2.87
CA SER A 43 -21.42 2.04 -2.44
C SER A 43 -22.39 2.25 -3.61
N LYS A 44 -23.69 2.02 -3.36
CA LYS A 44 -24.74 2.31 -4.35
C LYS A 44 -24.90 3.79 -4.64
N ASP A 45 -24.58 4.62 -3.66
CA ASP A 45 -24.75 6.07 -3.71
C ASP A 45 -23.45 6.78 -4.14
N GLY A 46 -22.41 6.01 -4.51
CA GLY A 46 -21.13 6.53 -4.99
C GLY A 46 -20.08 6.77 -3.91
N GLU A 47 -20.40 6.48 -2.64
CA GLU A 47 -19.46 6.60 -1.51
C GLU A 47 -18.29 5.62 -1.67
N ARG A 48 -17.07 6.09 -1.40
CA ARG A 48 -15.86 5.29 -1.48
C ARG A 48 -15.52 4.73 -0.11
N MET A 49 -15.45 3.41 -0.02
CA MET A 49 -14.97 2.69 1.15
C MET A 49 -13.58 2.16 0.85
N ILE A 50 -12.65 2.30 1.80
CA ILE A 50 -11.27 1.81 1.67
C ILE A 50 -10.92 0.97 2.89
N GLY A 51 -10.08 -0.05 2.73
CA GLY A 51 -9.56 -0.83 3.85
C GLY A 51 -10.55 -1.87 4.37
N GLN A 52 -10.65 -1.97 5.69
CA GLN A 52 -11.45 -3.02 6.35
C GLN A 52 -12.94 -2.92 6.02
N ILE A 53 -13.47 -1.70 5.88
CA ILE A 53 -14.87 -1.46 5.52
C ILE A 53 -15.15 -2.01 4.12
N ALA A 54 -14.28 -1.70 3.16
CA ALA A 54 -14.36 -2.23 1.79
C ALA A 54 -14.23 -3.76 1.77
N LYS A 55 -13.30 -4.34 2.53
CA LYS A 55 -13.14 -5.80 2.62
C LYS A 55 -14.41 -6.48 3.18
N ARG A 56 -15.05 -5.92 4.22
CA ARG A 56 -16.25 -6.51 4.85
C ARG A 56 -17.46 -6.62 3.92
N GLN A 57 -17.67 -5.63 3.06
CA GLN A 57 -18.84 -5.60 2.17
C GLN A 57 -18.62 -6.33 0.82
N ALA A 58 -17.41 -6.85 0.58
CA ALA A 58 -17.02 -7.45 -0.69
C ALA A 58 -17.95 -8.58 -1.11
N ILE A 59 -18.37 -9.44 -0.16
CA ILE A 59 -19.31 -10.54 -0.38
C ILE A 59 -20.62 -10.08 -1.04
N THR A 60 -21.18 -8.96 -0.55
CA THR A 60 -22.48 -8.45 -0.96
C THR A 60 -22.41 -7.46 -2.13
N ASN A 61 -21.20 -7.05 -2.50
CA ASN A 61 -20.95 -6.04 -3.53
C ASN A 61 -19.70 -6.35 -4.38
N PRO A 62 -19.57 -7.58 -4.92
CA PRO A 62 -18.34 -8.01 -5.58
C PRO A 62 -18.04 -7.24 -6.87
N GLU A 63 -19.06 -6.70 -7.54
CA GLU A 63 -18.88 -5.96 -8.80
C GLU A 63 -18.34 -4.53 -8.59
N ARG A 64 -18.49 -3.98 -7.38
CA ARG A 64 -18.01 -2.64 -7.03
C ARG A 64 -16.88 -2.67 -6.02
N THR A 65 -16.24 -3.82 -5.85
CA THR A 65 -15.11 -4.01 -4.94
C THR A 65 -13.88 -4.41 -5.72
N VAL A 66 -12.81 -3.64 -5.55
CA VAL A 66 -11.53 -3.82 -6.21
C VAL A 66 -10.50 -4.29 -5.19
N MET A 67 -9.82 -5.39 -5.52
CA MET A 67 -8.78 -6.03 -4.73
C MET A 67 -7.56 -6.34 -5.62
N SER A 68 -6.38 -6.49 -5.02
CA SER A 68 -5.14 -6.88 -5.72
C SER A 68 -4.76 -5.99 -6.90
N ILE A 69 -5.16 -4.70 -6.86
CA ILE A 69 -4.95 -3.77 -7.98
C ILE A 69 -3.46 -3.57 -8.30
N LYS A 70 -2.58 -3.78 -7.32
CA LYS A 70 -1.12 -3.68 -7.48
C LYS A 70 -0.58 -4.61 -8.57
N ARG A 71 -1.23 -5.76 -8.82
CA ARG A 71 -0.87 -6.69 -9.93
C ARG A 71 -1.08 -6.10 -11.32
N HIS A 72 -1.78 -4.98 -11.42
CA HIS A 72 -2.11 -4.28 -12.67
C HIS A 72 -1.38 -2.94 -12.82
N MET A 73 -0.53 -2.56 -11.86
CA MET A 73 0.26 -1.33 -11.97
C MET A 73 1.11 -1.34 -13.24
N GLY A 74 1.20 -0.20 -13.91
CA GLY A 74 1.96 -0.04 -15.15
C GLY A 74 1.32 -0.67 -16.40
N THR A 75 0.11 -1.23 -16.32
CA THR A 75 -0.62 -1.81 -17.48
C THR A 75 -1.80 -0.94 -17.92
N ASP A 76 -2.36 -1.21 -19.10
CA ASP A 76 -3.53 -0.52 -19.67
C ASP A 76 -4.87 -0.98 -19.06
N TYR A 77 -4.81 -1.76 -17.98
CA TYR A 77 -5.96 -2.31 -17.29
C TYR A 77 -6.83 -1.18 -16.75
N LYS A 78 -8.15 -1.36 -16.83
CA LYS A 78 -9.12 -0.43 -16.25
C LYS A 78 -10.22 -1.21 -15.54
N VAL A 79 -10.61 -0.73 -14.38
CA VAL A 79 -11.79 -1.20 -13.66
C VAL A 79 -12.95 -0.29 -14.03
N GLU A 80 -14.06 -0.86 -14.46
CA GLU A 80 -15.28 -0.09 -14.74
C GLU A 80 -16.28 -0.24 -13.59
N ILE A 81 -16.60 0.86 -12.93
CA ILE A 81 -17.60 0.94 -11.86
C ILE A 81 -18.65 1.96 -12.27
N ASP A 82 -19.91 1.52 -12.39
CA ASP A 82 -21.05 2.37 -12.76
C ASP A 82 -20.81 3.25 -14.00
N GLY A 83 -20.13 2.70 -15.02
CA GLY A 83 -19.82 3.39 -16.27
C GLY A 83 -18.60 4.31 -16.22
N LYS A 84 -17.96 4.48 -15.05
CA LYS A 84 -16.67 5.19 -14.92
C LYS A 84 -15.52 4.20 -14.93
N LYS A 85 -14.49 4.50 -15.74
CA LYS A 85 -13.27 3.70 -15.83
C LYS A 85 -12.19 4.28 -14.93
N TYR A 86 -11.66 3.44 -14.04
CA TYR A 86 -10.56 3.76 -13.14
C TYR A 86 -9.31 2.99 -13.55
N THR A 87 -8.19 3.68 -13.53
CA THR A 87 -6.85 3.11 -13.69
C THR A 87 -6.35 2.50 -12.37
N PRO A 88 -5.36 1.58 -12.43
CA PRO A 88 -4.68 1.05 -11.25
C PRO A 88 -4.10 2.16 -10.36
N GLN A 89 -3.61 3.24 -10.96
CA GLN A 89 -3.07 4.40 -10.27
C GLN A 89 -4.14 5.13 -9.47
N GLU A 90 -5.33 5.36 -10.05
CA GLU A 90 -6.44 6.01 -9.35
C GLU A 90 -6.95 5.17 -8.17
N ILE A 91 -7.10 3.85 -8.34
CA ILE A 91 -7.52 2.97 -7.25
C ILE A 91 -6.44 2.91 -6.15
N SER A 92 -5.16 2.80 -6.53
CA SER A 92 -4.05 2.81 -5.57
C SER A 92 -3.94 4.15 -4.84
N ALA A 93 -4.24 5.26 -5.51
CA ALA A 93 -4.28 6.58 -4.90
C ALA A 93 -5.34 6.67 -3.81
N MET A 94 -6.51 6.02 -3.97
CA MET A 94 -7.53 5.96 -2.90
C MET A 94 -7.01 5.23 -1.65
N ILE A 95 -6.20 4.18 -1.83
CA ILE A 95 -5.53 3.48 -0.71
C ILE A 95 -4.52 4.40 -0.05
N LEU A 96 -3.68 5.09 -0.84
CA LEU A 96 -2.69 6.04 -0.34
C LEU A 96 -3.34 7.24 0.38
N GLN A 97 -4.49 7.73 -0.10
CA GLN A 97 -5.28 8.78 0.56
C GLN A 97 -5.74 8.34 1.95
N LYS A 98 -6.21 7.09 2.11
CA LYS A 98 -6.58 6.53 3.42
C LYS A 98 -5.37 6.47 4.36
N LEU A 99 -4.22 5.96 3.89
CA LEU A 99 -3.00 5.87 4.70
C LEU A 99 -2.46 7.26 5.10
N LYS A 100 -2.52 8.22 4.18
CA LYS A 100 -2.22 9.62 4.45
C LYS A 100 -3.15 10.18 5.53
N ALA A 101 -4.46 10.00 5.40
CA ALA A 101 -5.44 10.49 6.38
C ALA A 101 -5.23 9.87 7.77
N ASP A 102 -4.89 8.57 7.83
CA ASP A 102 -4.56 7.88 9.08
C ASP A 102 -3.30 8.48 9.72
N ALA A 103 -2.27 8.77 8.91
CA ALA A 103 -1.05 9.42 9.38
C ALA A 103 -1.30 10.87 9.85
N GLU A 104 -2.11 11.65 9.12
CA GLU A 104 -2.49 13.01 9.50
C GLU A 104 -3.29 13.02 10.82
N SER A 105 -4.19 12.05 10.99
CA SER A 105 -4.94 11.89 12.24
C SER A 105 -4.05 11.54 13.43
N TYR A 106 -3.01 10.74 13.22
CA TYR A 106 -2.03 10.39 14.25
C TYR A 106 -1.11 11.57 14.60
N LEU A 107 -0.60 12.28 13.58
CA LEU A 107 0.36 13.37 13.73
C LEU A 107 -0.28 14.71 14.12
N GLY A 108 -1.60 14.86 13.95
CA GLY A 108 -2.31 16.12 14.17
C GLY A 108 -1.92 17.24 13.17
N THR A 109 -1.27 16.89 12.06
CA THR A 109 -0.78 17.84 11.04
C THR A 109 -0.92 17.27 9.63
N THR A 110 -0.96 18.14 8.62
CA THR A 110 -1.03 17.74 7.21
C THR A 110 0.26 17.04 6.75
N VAL A 111 0.11 15.96 5.99
CA VAL A 111 1.22 15.20 5.41
C VAL A 111 1.24 15.40 3.90
N THR A 112 2.35 15.91 3.38
CA THR A 112 2.50 16.22 1.95
C THR A 112 3.59 15.42 1.27
N GLN A 113 4.43 14.69 2.01
CA GLN A 113 5.62 14.02 1.47
C GLN A 113 5.66 12.55 1.93
N ALA A 114 6.07 11.67 1.03
CA ALA A 114 6.18 10.24 1.34
C ALA A 114 7.34 9.55 0.63
N VAL A 115 7.81 8.47 1.25
CA VAL A 115 8.57 7.38 0.61
C VAL A 115 7.60 6.22 0.40
N ILE A 116 7.50 5.71 -0.82
CA ILE A 116 6.55 4.64 -1.17
C ILE A 116 7.31 3.41 -1.65
N THR A 117 6.93 2.22 -1.19
CA THR A 117 7.58 0.96 -1.57
C THR A 117 7.08 0.40 -2.89
N VAL A 118 7.95 -0.36 -3.57
CA VAL A 118 7.61 -1.19 -4.73
C VAL A 118 8.39 -2.51 -4.68
N PRO A 119 7.88 -3.58 -5.32
CA PRO A 119 8.63 -4.82 -5.50
C PRO A 119 9.96 -4.53 -6.21
N ALA A 120 11.05 -5.18 -5.79
CA ALA A 120 12.38 -4.92 -6.35
C ALA A 120 12.41 -5.16 -7.87
N TYR A 121 11.67 -6.17 -8.33
CA TYR A 121 11.59 -6.55 -9.73
C TYR A 121 10.55 -5.77 -10.56
N PHE A 122 9.99 -4.67 -10.05
CA PHE A 122 9.13 -3.79 -10.84
C PHE A 122 9.87 -3.13 -11.99
N SER A 123 9.23 -3.12 -13.17
CA SER A 123 9.70 -2.36 -14.34
C SER A 123 9.55 -0.85 -14.12
N ASP A 124 10.17 -0.07 -15.01
CA ASP A 124 10.07 1.39 -15.00
C ASP A 124 8.60 1.88 -15.05
N SER A 125 7.76 1.27 -15.89
CA SER A 125 6.33 1.60 -16.00
C SER A 125 5.54 1.36 -14.72
N GLN A 126 5.89 0.32 -13.97
CA GLN A 126 5.24 0.02 -12.70
C GLN A 126 5.69 1.00 -11.61
N ARG A 127 6.98 1.35 -11.58
CA ARG A 127 7.54 2.36 -10.66
C ARG A 127 6.92 3.74 -10.90
N GLN A 128 6.84 4.17 -12.16
CA GLN A 128 6.23 5.44 -12.52
C GLN A 128 4.74 5.44 -12.18
N ALA A 129 4.01 4.38 -12.47
CA ALA A 129 2.59 4.28 -12.10
C ALA A 129 2.38 4.40 -10.57
N THR A 130 3.25 3.81 -9.74
CA THR A 130 3.18 3.96 -8.28
C THR A 130 3.48 5.39 -7.84
N LYS A 131 4.46 6.04 -8.48
CA LYS A 131 4.77 7.46 -8.24
C LYS A 131 3.58 8.36 -8.61
N ASP A 132 2.92 8.09 -9.73
CA ASP A 132 1.72 8.80 -10.17
C ASP A 132 0.55 8.59 -9.19
N ALA A 133 0.36 7.38 -8.66
CA ALA A 133 -0.64 7.12 -7.62
C ALA A 133 -0.40 7.96 -6.36
N GLY A 134 0.87 8.10 -5.93
CA GLY A 134 1.24 9.00 -4.83
C GLY A 134 0.90 10.46 -5.13
N LYS A 135 1.21 10.92 -6.34
CA LYS A 135 0.86 12.28 -6.79
C LYS A 135 -0.65 12.51 -6.78
N ILE A 136 -1.43 11.57 -7.31
CA ILE A 136 -2.92 11.62 -7.31
C ILE A 136 -3.46 11.65 -5.88
N ALA A 137 -2.80 10.97 -4.94
CA ALA A 137 -3.15 11.00 -3.52
C ALA A 137 -2.76 12.31 -2.79
N GLY A 138 -2.14 13.27 -3.49
CA GLY A 138 -1.67 14.52 -2.90
C GLY A 138 -0.42 14.34 -2.05
N LEU A 139 0.46 13.41 -2.43
CA LEU A 139 1.77 13.18 -1.85
C LEU A 139 2.86 13.51 -2.87
N GLU A 140 3.83 14.33 -2.47
CA GLU A 140 5.12 14.44 -3.12
C GLU A 140 5.94 13.18 -2.77
N VAL A 141 6.11 12.31 -3.77
CA VAL A 141 6.88 11.07 -3.62
C VAL A 141 8.37 11.39 -3.73
N LEU A 142 9.03 11.52 -2.58
CA LEU A 142 10.45 11.89 -2.50
C LEU A 142 11.37 10.74 -2.93
N ARG A 143 10.94 9.50 -2.69
CA ARG A 143 11.68 8.30 -3.10
C ARG A 143 10.72 7.13 -3.33
N ILE A 144 10.98 6.37 -4.38
CA ILE A 144 10.49 5.00 -4.52
C ILE A 144 11.58 4.06 -3.99
N ILE A 145 11.26 3.24 -2.99
CA ILE A 145 12.20 2.29 -2.39
C ILE A 145 11.78 0.85 -2.69
N ASN A 146 12.75 -0.03 -2.94
CA ASN A 146 12.48 -1.45 -3.14
C ASN A 146 12.08 -2.12 -1.82
N GLU A 147 11.06 -2.98 -1.82
CA GLU A 147 10.54 -3.67 -0.63
C GLU A 147 11.62 -4.46 0.14
N PRO A 148 12.46 -5.29 -0.53
CA PRO A 148 13.55 -5.99 0.16
C PRO A 148 14.60 -5.05 0.76
N THR A 149 14.88 -3.94 0.08
CA THR A 149 15.80 -2.91 0.55
C THR A 149 15.26 -2.24 1.81
N ALA A 150 13.97 -1.88 1.82
CA ALA A 150 13.31 -1.34 3.00
C ALA A 150 13.34 -2.34 4.17
N ALA A 151 13.04 -3.62 3.92
CA ALA A 151 13.13 -4.65 4.94
C ALA A 151 14.56 -4.81 5.50
N ALA A 152 15.59 -4.66 4.65
CA ALA A 152 16.99 -4.67 5.09
C ALA A 152 17.33 -3.47 5.98
N LEU A 153 16.83 -2.26 5.66
CA LEU A 153 16.98 -1.08 6.53
C LEU A 153 16.35 -1.33 7.91
N ALA A 154 15.13 -1.86 7.96
CA ALA A 154 14.44 -2.18 9.21
C ALA A 154 15.20 -3.23 10.04
N TYR A 155 15.93 -4.14 9.40
CA TYR A 155 16.75 -5.13 10.08
C TYR A 155 18.10 -4.58 10.56
N GLY A 156 18.75 -3.75 9.74
CA GLY A 156 20.16 -3.39 9.90
C GLY A 156 20.42 -2.06 10.61
N VAL A 157 19.41 -1.22 10.82
CA VAL A 157 19.60 0.14 11.40
C VAL A 157 20.27 0.12 12.78
N ASP A 158 20.02 -0.91 13.59
CA ASP A 158 20.60 -1.07 14.93
C ASP A 158 21.80 -2.05 14.95
N LYS A 159 22.49 -2.25 13.82
CA LYS A 159 23.55 -3.26 13.65
C LYS A 159 24.93 -2.67 13.35
N ASP A 160 25.26 -1.57 14.01
CA ASP A 160 26.56 -0.90 13.91
C ASP A 160 27.73 -1.88 14.14
N GLY A 161 28.77 -1.77 13.31
CA GLY A 161 29.99 -2.57 13.42
C GLY A 161 29.88 -4.03 12.98
N VAL A 162 28.74 -4.44 12.38
CA VAL A 162 28.54 -5.80 11.89
C VAL A 162 28.55 -5.81 10.36
N ASN A 163 29.60 -6.37 9.77
CA ASN A 163 29.58 -6.75 8.36
C ASN A 163 28.83 -8.09 8.21
N GLN A 164 27.77 -8.10 7.43
CA GLN A 164 26.99 -9.30 7.14
C GLN A 164 26.39 -9.25 5.74
N LYS A 165 26.34 -10.41 5.09
CA LYS A 165 25.60 -10.63 3.86
C LYS A 165 24.27 -11.28 4.19
N VAL A 166 23.17 -10.65 3.77
CA VAL A 166 21.81 -11.12 4.05
C VAL A 166 21.08 -11.44 2.76
N MET A 167 20.21 -12.45 2.81
CA MET A 167 19.23 -12.72 1.77
C MET A 167 17.85 -12.34 2.30
N ILE A 168 17.19 -11.39 1.64
CA ILE A 168 15.80 -11.05 1.90
C ILE A 168 14.95 -11.89 0.97
N PHE A 169 14.07 -12.71 1.51
CA PHE A 169 13.08 -13.50 0.79
C PHE A 169 11.71 -12.91 1.08
N ASP A 170 11.17 -12.16 0.12
CA ASP A 170 9.90 -11.45 0.24
C ASP A 170 8.82 -12.14 -0.59
N LEU A 171 7.86 -12.79 0.08
CA LEU A 171 6.71 -13.40 -0.57
C LEU A 171 5.42 -12.78 -0.02
N GLY A 172 4.94 -11.77 -0.74
CA GLY A 172 3.71 -11.05 -0.42
C GLY A 172 2.45 -11.73 -0.96
N GLY A 173 1.39 -10.93 -1.16
CA GLY A 173 0.13 -11.38 -1.79
C GLY A 173 0.18 -11.42 -3.32
N GLY A 174 0.99 -10.56 -3.93
CA GLY A 174 1.04 -10.39 -5.39
C GLY A 174 2.36 -10.74 -6.05
N THR A 175 3.45 -10.58 -5.30
CA THR A 175 4.81 -10.53 -5.82
C THR A 175 5.74 -11.34 -4.93
N PHE A 176 6.79 -11.85 -5.58
CA PHE A 176 7.90 -12.53 -4.95
C PHE A 176 9.18 -11.80 -5.33
N ASP A 177 9.97 -11.39 -4.36
CA ASP A 177 11.30 -10.84 -4.59
C ASP A 177 12.34 -11.56 -3.73
N VAL A 178 13.55 -11.63 -4.25
CA VAL A 178 14.73 -12.04 -3.49
C VAL A 178 15.86 -11.07 -3.76
N SER A 179 16.43 -10.51 -2.69
CA SER A 179 17.57 -9.61 -2.80
C SER A 179 18.69 -10.07 -1.86
N ILE A 180 19.92 -9.98 -2.35
CA ILE A 180 21.11 -10.22 -1.55
C ILE A 180 21.75 -8.87 -1.28
N LEU A 181 21.97 -8.57 0.00
CA LEU A 181 22.56 -7.32 0.42
C LEU A 181 23.79 -7.55 1.28
N GLU A 182 24.77 -6.67 1.15
CA GLU A 182 25.86 -6.51 2.11
C GLU A 182 25.56 -5.31 3.00
N ILE A 183 25.57 -5.53 4.31
CA ILE A 183 25.35 -4.50 5.32
C ILE A 183 26.67 -4.36 6.07
N SER A 184 27.26 -3.17 6.04
CA SER A 184 28.52 -2.87 6.73
C SER A 184 28.56 -1.40 7.15
N ASP A 185 28.69 -1.12 8.45
CA ASP A 185 28.93 0.23 8.99
C ASP A 185 28.00 1.32 8.42
N GLY A 186 26.69 1.09 8.46
CA GLY A 186 25.68 2.02 7.95
C GLY A 186 25.53 2.04 6.42
N VAL A 187 26.36 1.28 5.69
CA VAL A 187 26.23 1.08 4.24
C VAL A 187 25.38 -0.17 3.97
N PHE A 188 24.33 0.01 3.17
CA PHE A 188 23.45 -1.04 2.68
C PHE A 188 23.62 -1.12 1.17
N GLU A 189 24.29 -2.17 0.70
CA GLU A 189 24.54 -2.39 -0.73
C GLU A 189 23.76 -3.59 -1.22
N VAL A 190 22.90 -3.38 -2.22
CA VAL A 190 22.25 -4.48 -2.94
C VAL A 190 23.25 -5.07 -3.92
N LEU A 191 23.63 -6.33 -3.71
CA LEU A 191 24.56 -7.03 -4.60
C LEU A 191 23.84 -7.64 -5.80
N ALA A 192 22.65 -8.18 -5.57
CA ALA A 192 21.80 -8.70 -6.63
C ALA A 192 20.34 -8.77 -6.20
N THR A 193 19.43 -8.64 -7.17
CA THR A 193 18.01 -8.86 -6.97
C THR A 193 17.40 -9.69 -8.09
N ASN A 194 16.38 -10.47 -7.76
CA ASN A 194 15.57 -11.22 -8.72
C ASN A 194 14.15 -11.40 -8.16
N GLY A 195 13.23 -11.93 -8.95
CA GLY A 195 11.86 -12.10 -8.48
C GLY A 195 10.86 -12.51 -9.55
N ASN A 196 9.60 -12.48 -9.16
CA ASN A 196 8.44 -12.71 -9.99
C ASN A 196 7.29 -11.80 -9.54
N THR A 197 6.95 -10.81 -10.37
CA THR A 197 5.90 -9.80 -10.09
C THR A 197 4.47 -10.35 -10.22
N ARG A 198 4.31 -11.64 -10.50
CA ARG A 198 3.02 -12.35 -10.60
C ARG A 198 3.05 -13.70 -9.86
N LEU A 199 3.66 -13.73 -8.69
CA LEU A 199 3.72 -14.88 -7.80
C LEU A 199 3.55 -14.41 -6.36
N GLY A 200 2.49 -14.83 -5.68
CA GLY A 200 2.25 -14.49 -4.28
C GLY A 200 0.99 -15.15 -3.72
N GLY A 201 0.58 -14.72 -2.53
CA GLY A 201 -0.56 -15.26 -1.78
C GLY A 201 -1.87 -15.42 -2.57
N ASP A 202 -2.18 -14.53 -3.52
CA ASP A 202 -3.38 -14.66 -4.36
C ASP A 202 -3.32 -15.92 -5.24
N ASP A 203 -2.13 -16.34 -5.68
CA ASP A 203 -1.97 -17.55 -6.48
C ASP A 203 -2.17 -18.81 -5.63
N PHE A 204 -1.76 -18.78 -4.35
CA PHE A 204 -2.06 -19.84 -3.39
C PHE A 204 -3.56 -19.92 -3.10
N ASP A 205 -4.23 -18.77 -2.94
CA ASP A 205 -5.68 -18.71 -2.75
C ASP A 205 -6.41 -19.29 -3.96
N ASN A 206 -5.97 -18.96 -5.18
CA ASN A 206 -6.54 -19.51 -6.41
C ASN A 206 -6.47 -21.04 -6.46
N ARG A 207 -5.40 -21.68 -5.97
CA ARG A 207 -5.34 -23.16 -5.89
C ARG A 207 -6.40 -23.75 -4.98
N VAL A 208 -6.68 -23.07 -3.86
CA VAL A 208 -7.71 -23.50 -2.93
C VAL A 208 -9.11 -23.22 -3.49
N ILE A 209 -9.31 -22.08 -4.16
CA ILE A 209 -10.56 -21.75 -4.87
C ILE A 209 -10.88 -22.81 -5.93
N ASP A 210 -9.91 -23.16 -6.78
CA ASP A 210 -10.08 -24.18 -7.81
C ASP A 210 -10.39 -25.54 -7.17
N TRP A 211 -9.70 -25.91 -6.09
CA TRP A 211 -10.01 -27.14 -5.36
C TRP A 211 -11.44 -27.16 -4.79
N ILE A 212 -11.91 -26.07 -4.17
CA ILE A 212 -13.29 -25.93 -3.68
C ILE A 212 -14.28 -26.06 -4.85
N ALA A 213 -14.05 -25.29 -5.92
CA ALA A 213 -14.95 -25.23 -7.07
C ALA A 213 -15.04 -26.58 -7.79
N GLU A 214 -13.91 -27.25 -8.02
CA GLU A 214 -13.87 -28.57 -8.66
C GLU A 214 -14.51 -29.65 -7.80
N THR A 215 -14.31 -29.61 -6.48
CA THR A 215 -14.94 -30.54 -5.55
C THR A 215 -16.45 -30.35 -5.56
N PHE A 216 -16.91 -29.10 -5.43
CA PHE A 216 -18.34 -28.78 -5.47
C PHE A 216 -18.97 -29.18 -6.81
N LEU A 217 -18.30 -28.91 -7.94
CA LEU A 217 -18.77 -29.24 -9.28
C LEU A 217 -18.99 -30.75 -9.45
N LYS A 218 -18.06 -31.58 -8.95
CA LYS A 218 -18.17 -33.04 -8.99
C LYS A 218 -19.33 -33.56 -8.14
N GLU A 219 -19.56 -32.96 -6.97
CA GLU A 219 -20.58 -33.39 -6.02
C GLU A 219 -21.99 -32.88 -6.35
N ASN A 220 -22.10 -31.75 -7.06
CA ASN A 220 -23.38 -31.04 -7.28
C ASN A 220 -23.76 -30.97 -8.77
N GLY A 221 -23.60 -32.09 -9.48
CA GLY A 221 -24.16 -32.25 -10.83
C GLY A 221 -23.60 -31.28 -11.89
N GLY A 222 -22.36 -30.82 -11.72
CA GLY A 222 -21.70 -29.94 -12.69
C GLY A 222 -21.89 -28.44 -12.46
N ILE A 223 -22.46 -28.01 -11.33
CA ILE A 223 -22.60 -26.59 -11.00
C ILE A 223 -21.21 -25.97 -10.74
N ASP A 224 -20.81 -25.02 -11.58
CA ASP A 224 -19.54 -24.29 -11.43
C ASP A 224 -19.74 -22.97 -10.68
N LEU A 225 -19.33 -22.93 -9.41
CA LEU A 225 -19.44 -21.75 -8.54
C LEU A 225 -18.64 -20.55 -9.05
N ARG A 226 -17.64 -20.75 -9.92
CA ARG A 226 -16.82 -19.65 -10.45
C ARG A 226 -17.58 -18.74 -11.40
N LYS A 227 -18.72 -19.20 -11.92
CA LYS A 227 -19.58 -18.42 -12.82
C LYS A 227 -20.50 -17.45 -12.07
N ASP A 228 -20.71 -17.66 -10.78
CA ASP A 228 -21.47 -16.77 -9.91
C ASP A 228 -20.49 -15.86 -9.15
N LYS A 229 -20.59 -14.54 -9.36
CA LYS A 229 -19.67 -13.57 -8.76
C LYS A 229 -19.76 -13.51 -7.24
N MET A 230 -20.96 -13.69 -6.67
CA MET A 230 -21.14 -13.71 -5.22
C MET A 230 -20.58 -14.99 -4.62
N ALA A 231 -20.84 -16.15 -5.24
CA ALA A 231 -20.27 -17.41 -4.81
C ALA A 231 -18.73 -17.37 -4.90
N LEU A 232 -18.18 -16.89 -6.02
CA LEU A 232 -16.74 -16.76 -6.23
C LEU A 232 -16.09 -15.87 -5.17
N GLN A 233 -16.72 -14.74 -4.79
CA GLN A 233 -16.19 -13.89 -3.73
C GLN A 233 -16.16 -14.60 -2.37
N ARG A 234 -17.21 -15.37 -2.04
CA ARG A 234 -17.23 -16.19 -0.83
C ARG A 234 -16.19 -17.30 -0.84
N LEU A 235 -15.93 -17.90 -2.01
CA LEU A 235 -14.86 -18.87 -2.22
C LEU A 235 -13.49 -18.24 -1.94
N LYS A 236 -13.24 -17.03 -2.46
CA LYS A 236 -11.98 -16.28 -2.23
C LYS A 236 -11.72 -16.06 -0.75
N GLU A 237 -12.69 -15.55 -0.01
CA GLU A 237 -12.52 -15.28 1.43
C GLU A 237 -12.33 -16.56 2.25
N ALA A 238 -13.06 -17.62 1.91
CA ALA A 238 -12.91 -18.91 2.58
C ALA A 238 -11.56 -19.57 2.27
N ALA A 239 -11.09 -19.45 1.03
CA ALA A 239 -9.77 -19.93 0.61
C ALA A 239 -8.63 -19.20 1.32
N GLU A 240 -8.66 -17.86 1.35
CA GLU A 240 -7.67 -17.03 2.06
C GLU A 240 -7.62 -17.42 3.55
N LYS A 241 -8.81 -17.52 4.18
CA LYS A 241 -8.93 -17.91 5.59
C LYS A 241 -8.36 -19.30 5.85
N ALA A 242 -8.72 -20.30 5.05
CA ALA A 242 -8.22 -21.66 5.20
C ALA A 242 -6.70 -21.74 5.01
N LYS A 243 -6.15 -21.04 4.01
CA LYS A 243 -4.70 -20.93 3.79
C LYS A 243 -3.99 -20.39 5.03
N ILE A 244 -4.50 -19.31 5.61
CA ILE A 244 -3.92 -18.68 6.80
C ILE A 244 -4.02 -19.63 8.00
N GLU A 245 -5.19 -20.24 8.24
CA GLU A 245 -5.38 -21.21 9.33
C GLU A 245 -4.39 -22.38 9.23
N LEU A 246 -4.18 -22.93 8.03
CA LEU A 246 -3.28 -24.05 7.78
C LEU A 246 -1.80 -23.74 8.07
N SER A 247 -1.44 -22.47 8.25
CA SER A 247 -0.11 -22.10 8.74
C SER A 247 0.07 -22.42 10.22
N GLY A 248 -1.02 -22.39 11.01
CA GLY A 248 -1.03 -22.74 12.44
C GLY A 248 -1.51 -24.16 12.72
N VAL A 249 -2.48 -24.68 11.97
CA VAL A 249 -3.12 -25.98 12.19
C VAL A 249 -2.90 -26.96 11.03
N THR A 250 -3.09 -28.25 11.26
CA THR A 250 -2.89 -29.31 10.25
C THR A 250 -4.09 -29.55 9.35
N SER A 251 -5.27 -29.04 9.72
CA SER A 251 -6.51 -29.14 8.96
C SER A 251 -7.39 -27.93 9.24
N ALA A 252 -8.04 -27.41 8.20
CA ALA A 252 -9.00 -26.31 8.28
C ALA A 252 -10.34 -26.75 7.68
N ASN A 253 -11.44 -26.44 8.37
CA ASN A 253 -12.79 -26.75 7.86
C ASN A 253 -13.31 -25.57 7.03
N ILE A 254 -13.68 -25.83 5.77
CA ILE A 254 -14.26 -24.84 4.87
C ILE A 254 -15.76 -25.11 4.79
N ASN A 255 -16.54 -24.30 5.49
CA ASN A 255 -18.00 -24.40 5.54
C ASN A 255 -18.68 -23.16 4.96
N LEU A 256 -19.31 -23.33 3.80
CA LEU A 256 -20.03 -22.31 3.05
C LEU A 256 -21.51 -22.73 2.92
N PRO A 257 -22.35 -22.39 3.90
CA PRO A 257 -23.77 -22.68 3.82
C PRO A 257 -24.46 -21.78 2.79
N PHE A 258 -25.47 -22.29 2.08
CA PHE A 258 -26.24 -21.55 1.08
C PHE A 258 -25.31 -20.89 0.04
N ILE A 259 -24.33 -21.64 -0.47
CA ILE A 259 -23.36 -21.10 -1.43
C ILE A 259 -23.98 -20.84 -2.81
N THR A 260 -24.98 -21.64 -3.17
CA THR A 260 -25.81 -21.46 -4.37
C THR A 260 -27.14 -22.21 -4.18
N ALA A 261 -28.00 -22.25 -5.21
CA ALA A 261 -29.24 -23.02 -5.21
C ALA A 261 -29.50 -23.62 -6.61
N ASP A 262 -30.19 -24.76 -6.66
CA ASP A 262 -30.71 -25.36 -7.89
C ASP A 262 -32.21 -25.70 -7.76
N ALA A 263 -32.76 -26.41 -8.75
CA ALA A 263 -34.17 -26.83 -8.73
C ALA A 263 -34.54 -27.75 -7.54
N THR A 264 -33.55 -28.35 -6.86
CA THR A 264 -33.74 -29.21 -5.68
C THR A 264 -33.62 -28.43 -4.36
N GLY A 265 -33.19 -27.17 -4.41
CA GLY A 265 -33.08 -26.28 -3.25
C GLY A 265 -31.69 -25.69 -3.03
N PRO A 266 -31.44 -25.09 -1.86
CA PRO A 266 -30.14 -24.51 -1.53
C PRO A 266 -29.05 -25.58 -1.44
N LYS A 267 -27.83 -25.20 -1.85
CA LYS A 267 -26.62 -26.03 -1.77
C LYS A 267 -25.62 -25.43 -0.80
N HIS A 268 -24.80 -26.30 -0.23
CA HIS A 268 -23.79 -25.97 0.75
C HIS A 268 -22.47 -26.61 0.32
N PHE A 269 -21.35 -26.00 0.69
CA PHE A 269 -20.05 -26.65 0.61
C PHE A 269 -19.52 -26.85 2.02
N ASN A 270 -19.09 -28.07 2.34
CA ASN A 270 -18.44 -28.38 3.62
C ASN A 270 -17.37 -29.43 3.39
N ALA A 271 -16.10 -29.05 3.54
CA ALA A 271 -14.98 -29.97 3.37
C ALA A 271 -13.82 -29.57 4.28
N ASP A 272 -13.07 -30.58 4.73
CA ASP A 272 -11.82 -30.37 5.46
C ASP A 272 -10.64 -30.33 4.47
N LEU A 273 -9.91 -29.21 4.46
CA LEU A 273 -8.66 -29.08 3.74
C LEU A 273 -7.51 -29.36 4.70
N SER A 274 -6.73 -30.42 4.45
CA SER A 274 -5.53 -30.70 5.23
C SER A 274 -4.32 -29.90 4.73
N ARG A 275 -3.37 -29.62 5.62
CA ARG A 275 -2.09 -28.98 5.26
C ARG A 275 -1.34 -29.80 4.21
N ALA A 276 -1.39 -31.12 4.30
CA ALA A 276 -0.77 -32.01 3.31
C ALA A 276 -1.37 -31.79 1.92
N LYS A 277 -2.71 -31.70 1.82
CA LYS A 277 -3.37 -31.41 0.54
C LYS A 277 -3.07 -30.00 0.05
N PHE A 278 -3.07 -29.01 0.92
CA PHE A 278 -2.68 -27.64 0.56
C PHE A 278 -1.25 -27.59 -0.01
N ASN A 279 -0.29 -28.26 0.64
CA ASN A 279 1.08 -28.36 0.16
C ASN A 279 1.15 -29.05 -1.21
N GLU A 280 0.38 -30.11 -1.44
CA GLU A 280 0.28 -30.77 -2.75
C GLU A 280 -0.24 -29.82 -3.83
N LEU A 281 -1.31 -29.07 -3.53
CA LEU A 281 -1.94 -28.13 -4.46
C LEU A 281 -1.06 -26.92 -4.83
N THR A 282 -0.06 -26.61 -4.00
CA THR A 282 0.75 -25.37 -4.09
C THR A 282 2.25 -25.64 -4.25
N ALA A 283 2.66 -26.90 -4.36
CA ALA A 283 4.08 -27.29 -4.43
C ALA A 283 4.84 -26.56 -5.55
N ASP A 284 4.25 -26.46 -6.75
CA ASP A 284 4.89 -25.77 -7.88
C ASP A 284 5.06 -24.27 -7.65
N LEU A 285 4.20 -23.63 -6.84
CA LEU A 285 4.33 -22.20 -6.51
C LEU A 285 5.53 -21.98 -5.56
N VAL A 286 5.72 -22.88 -4.60
CA VAL A 286 6.88 -22.87 -3.70
C VAL A 286 8.16 -23.13 -4.49
N ASP A 287 8.16 -24.12 -5.37
CA ASP A 287 9.32 -24.46 -6.21
C ASP A 287 9.71 -23.30 -7.14
N LYS A 288 8.72 -22.57 -7.69
CA LYS A 288 8.95 -21.37 -8.52
C LYS A 288 9.68 -20.25 -7.79
N CYS A 289 9.66 -20.23 -6.45
CA CYS A 289 10.41 -19.24 -5.67
C CYS A 289 11.92 -19.55 -5.65
N MET A 290 12.34 -20.81 -5.82
CA MET A 290 13.74 -21.20 -5.64
C MET A 290 14.65 -20.78 -6.80
N GLY A 291 14.13 -20.80 -8.04
CA GLY A 291 14.89 -20.39 -9.22
C GLY A 291 15.44 -18.96 -9.13
N PRO A 292 14.63 -17.95 -8.78
CA PRO A 292 15.12 -16.60 -8.53
C PRO A 292 16.17 -16.52 -7.40
N CYS A 293 16.05 -17.32 -6.33
CA CYS A 293 17.05 -17.35 -5.25
C CYS A 293 18.43 -17.85 -5.75
N GLU A 294 18.45 -18.91 -6.55
CA GLU A 294 19.67 -19.42 -7.20
C GLU A 294 20.27 -18.36 -8.13
N GLN A 295 19.42 -17.68 -8.91
CA GLN A 295 19.85 -16.67 -9.86
C GLN A 295 20.43 -15.44 -9.14
N ALA A 296 19.82 -14.98 -8.04
CA ALA A 296 20.34 -13.87 -7.24
C ALA A 296 21.72 -14.19 -6.65
N LEU A 297 21.92 -15.40 -6.10
CA LEU A 297 23.24 -15.84 -5.60
C LEU A 297 24.30 -15.82 -6.70
N LYS A 298 23.95 -16.37 -7.87
CA LYS A 298 24.83 -16.41 -9.03
C LYS A 298 25.21 -15.00 -9.49
N ASP A 299 24.24 -14.09 -9.55
CA ASP A 299 24.46 -12.71 -9.97
C ASP A 299 25.30 -11.93 -8.95
N ALA A 300 25.14 -12.19 -7.65
CA ALA A 300 25.99 -11.64 -6.60
C ALA A 300 27.40 -12.25 -6.57
N GLY A 301 27.66 -13.32 -7.34
CA GLY A 301 28.92 -14.06 -7.31
C GLY A 301 29.16 -14.79 -5.98
N LEU A 302 28.09 -15.15 -5.27
CA LEU A 302 28.14 -15.75 -3.93
C LEU A 302 27.61 -17.18 -3.93
N SER A 303 28.19 -18.00 -3.07
CA SER A 303 27.58 -19.26 -2.64
C SER A 303 26.65 -19.02 -1.45
N ILE A 304 25.67 -19.91 -1.27
CA ILE A 304 24.73 -19.83 -0.13
C ILE A 304 25.44 -19.87 1.24
N SER A 305 26.62 -20.50 1.30
CA SER A 305 27.44 -20.57 2.53
C SER A 305 27.95 -19.19 2.99
N GLN A 306 28.05 -18.22 2.08
CA GLN A 306 28.49 -16.85 2.34
C GLN A 306 27.35 -15.92 2.75
N ILE A 307 26.10 -16.37 2.73
CA ILE A 307 24.96 -15.61 3.22
C ILE A 307 24.84 -15.85 4.72
N ASP A 308 25.05 -14.84 5.55
CA ASP A 308 25.02 -14.96 7.00
C ASP A 308 23.62 -15.25 7.52
N LYS A 309 22.62 -14.53 7.01
CA LYS A 309 21.21 -14.67 7.41
C LYS A 309 20.24 -14.64 6.24
N VAL A 310 19.14 -15.37 6.40
CA VAL A 310 17.98 -15.30 5.50
C VAL A 310 16.82 -14.69 6.27
N LEU A 311 16.23 -13.62 5.76
CA LEU A 311 15.12 -12.91 6.37
C LEU A 311 13.86 -13.17 5.55
N LEU A 312 12.77 -13.52 6.24
CA LEU A 312 11.47 -13.75 5.61
C LEU A 312 10.61 -12.50 5.74
N VAL A 313 10.11 -12.00 4.61
CA VAL A 313 9.28 -10.81 4.50
C VAL A 313 7.99 -11.17 3.76
N GLY A 314 6.89 -10.51 4.09
CA GLY A 314 5.59 -10.75 3.48
C GLY A 314 4.83 -11.91 4.11
N GLY A 315 3.52 -11.73 4.27
CA GLY A 315 2.66 -12.67 5.02
C GLY A 315 2.63 -14.10 4.48
N SER A 316 2.89 -14.33 3.18
CA SER A 316 2.89 -15.68 2.61
C SER A 316 4.12 -16.50 3.04
N THR A 317 5.16 -15.87 3.58
CA THR A 317 6.28 -16.59 4.21
C THR A 317 5.93 -17.27 5.53
N ARG A 318 4.73 -17.01 6.07
CA ARG A 318 4.18 -17.73 7.23
C ARG A 318 3.77 -19.17 6.89
N ILE A 319 3.64 -19.50 5.60
CA ILE A 319 3.32 -20.85 5.13
C ILE A 319 4.47 -21.81 5.48
N PRO A 320 4.23 -22.91 6.24
CA PRO A 320 5.29 -23.82 6.66
C PRO A 320 6.09 -24.42 5.49
N ALA A 321 5.43 -24.78 4.38
CA ALA A 321 6.12 -25.31 3.20
C ALA A 321 7.10 -24.31 2.57
N VAL A 322 6.82 -23.00 2.64
CA VAL A 322 7.73 -21.95 2.18
C VAL A 322 8.94 -21.87 3.11
N GLN A 323 8.73 -21.87 4.43
CA GLN A 323 9.81 -21.84 5.41
C GLN A 323 10.72 -23.07 5.29
N ASP A 324 10.13 -24.25 5.11
CA ASP A 324 10.86 -25.50 4.93
C ASP A 324 11.68 -25.49 3.62
N ALA A 325 11.11 -24.97 2.53
CA ALA A 325 11.83 -24.81 1.27
C ALA A 325 13.02 -23.86 1.40
N VAL A 326 12.83 -22.69 2.01
CA VAL A 326 13.90 -21.71 2.24
C VAL A 326 14.97 -22.27 3.18
N LYS A 327 14.59 -22.99 4.24
CA LYS A 327 15.53 -23.66 5.15
C LYS A 327 16.31 -24.76 4.45
N LYS A 328 15.66 -25.57 3.61
CA LYS A 328 16.30 -26.62 2.82
C LYS A 328 17.28 -26.03 1.81
N PHE A 329 16.89 -24.93 1.15
CA PHE A 329 17.74 -24.22 0.18
C PHE A 329 18.95 -23.57 0.85
N SER A 330 18.73 -22.86 1.95
CA SER A 330 19.78 -22.10 2.63
C SER A 330 20.67 -22.92 3.55
N GLY A 331 20.18 -24.07 4.03
CA GLY A 331 20.80 -24.83 5.12
C GLY A 331 20.76 -24.10 6.47
N LYS A 332 19.99 -23.00 6.59
CA LYS A 332 19.93 -22.13 7.75
C LYS A 332 18.50 -21.96 8.25
N GLU A 333 18.34 -21.74 9.55
CA GLU A 333 17.06 -21.28 10.09
C GLU A 333 16.82 -19.82 9.66
N PRO A 334 15.68 -19.50 9.04
CA PRO A 334 15.37 -18.12 8.71
C PRO A 334 15.24 -17.25 9.96
N PHE A 335 15.70 -16.01 9.85
CA PHE A 335 15.69 -15.04 10.94
C PHE A 335 14.26 -14.62 11.29
N LYS A 336 13.90 -14.72 12.58
CA LYS A 336 12.55 -14.43 13.09
C LYS A 336 12.43 -13.09 13.82
N GLY A 337 13.50 -12.29 13.86
CA GLY A 337 13.53 -11.03 14.62
C GLY A 337 12.98 -9.81 13.89
N ILE A 338 12.35 -10.00 12.73
CA ILE A 338 11.61 -8.94 12.02
C ILE A 338 10.14 -9.32 11.92
N ASN A 339 9.25 -8.33 11.96
CA ASN A 339 7.84 -8.54 11.66
C ASN A 339 7.63 -8.51 10.13
N PRO A 340 7.26 -9.65 9.49
CA PRO A 340 7.16 -9.73 8.03
C PRO A 340 6.06 -8.85 7.43
N ASP A 341 5.12 -8.36 8.24
CA ASP A 341 4.00 -7.52 7.77
C ASP A 341 4.26 -6.01 7.95
N GLU A 342 5.33 -5.63 8.66
CA GLU A 342 5.59 -4.23 9.06
C GLU A 342 7.00 -3.74 8.66
N CYS A 343 7.97 -4.63 8.51
CA CYS A 343 9.37 -4.26 8.30
C CYS A 343 9.58 -3.41 7.04
N VAL A 344 8.78 -3.61 6.01
CA VAL A 344 8.84 -2.82 4.77
C VAL A 344 8.43 -1.36 5.02
N ALA A 345 7.32 -1.12 5.73
CA ALA A 345 6.90 0.24 6.07
C ALA A 345 7.88 0.91 7.04
N ILE A 346 8.40 0.16 8.01
CA ILE A 346 9.46 0.61 8.93
C ILE A 346 10.69 1.07 8.15
N GLY A 347 11.15 0.27 7.19
CA GLY A 347 12.27 0.61 6.31
C GLY A 347 12.03 1.86 5.47
N ALA A 348 10.81 2.00 4.94
CA ALA A 348 10.41 3.20 4.21
C ALA A 348 10.41 4.45 5.12
N ALA A 349 10.02 4.31 6.39
CA ALA A 349 10.07 5.39 7.38
C ALA A 349 11.52 5.74 7.76
N ILE A 350 12.43 4.77 7.89
CA ILE A 350 13.87 5.03 8.07
C ILE A 350 14.41 5.82 6.87
N GLN A 351 14.08 5.41 5.64
CA GLN A 351 14.47 6.13 4.43
C GLN A 351 13.88 7.56 4.40
N ALA A 352 12.65 7.75 4.88
CA ALA A 352 12.05 9.06 5.06
C ALA A 352 12.83 9.90 6.08
N GLY A 353 13.26 9.30 7.20
CA GLY A 353 14.13 9.92 8.19
C GLY A 353 15.49 10.35 7.62
N VAL A 354 16.09 9.55 6.73
CA VAL A 354 17.34 9.92 6.01
C VAL A 354 17.11 11.15 5.13
N LEU A 355 16.03 11.18 4.35
CA LEU A 355 15.70 12.32 3.48
C LEU A 355 15.33 13.58 4.27
N GLY A 356 14.72 13.41 5.45
CA GLY A 356 14.43 14.49 6.39
C GLY A 356 15.64 14.96 7.22
N GLY A 357 16.78 14.26 7.13
CA GLY A 357 17.99 14.55 7.92
C GLY A 357 17.92 14.13 9.39
N GLU A 358 16.91 13.36 9.78
CA GLU A 358 16.73 12.81 11.13
C GLU A 358 17.60 11.56 11.36
N VAL A 359 17.83 10.78 10.31
CA VAL A 359 18.74 9.62 10.31
C VAL A 359 20.04 10.04 9.63
N LYS A 360 21.17 9.85 10.32
CA LYS A 360 22.51 10.15 9.83
C LYS A 360 23.30 8.87 9.60
N ASP A 361 24.40 8.98 8.85
CA ASP A 361 25.38 7.92 8.64
C ASP A 361 24.81 6.62 8.03
N LEU A 362 23.69 6.74 7.31
CA LEU A 362 23.11 5.66 6.52
C LEU A 362 23.30 5.94 5.02
N LEU A 363 23.99 5.03 4.33
CA LEU A 363 24.17 5.07 2.89
C LEU A 363 23.49 3.86 2.25
N LEU A 364 22.55 4.14 1.35
CA LEU A 364 21.87 3.10 0.57
C LEU A 364 22.38 3.10 -0.88
N LEU A 365 22.93 1.96 -1.31
CA LEU A 365 23.37 1.67 -2.67
C LEU A 365 22.46 0.57 -3.25
N ASP A 366 21.44 0.98 -4.00
CA ASP A 366 20.51 0.05 -4.67
C ASP A 366 20.99 -0.26 -6.10
N VAL A 367 20.29 -1.15 -6.82
CA VAL A 367 20.65 -1.57 -8.18
C VAL A 367 19.45 -1.54 -9.14
N THR A 368 19.72 -1.50 -10.45
CA THR A 368 18.68 -1.77 -11.46
C THR A 368 18.41 -3.28 -11.60
N PRO A 369 17.16 -3.77 -11.53
CA PRO A 369 16.87 -5.22 -11.56
C PRO A 369 17.01 -5.86 -12.95
N LEU A 370 17.01 -5.06 -14.02
CA LEU A 370 17.01 -5.52 -15.40
C LEU A 370 18.03 -4.73 -16.21
N SER A 371 18.64 -5.40 -17.19
CA SER A 371 19.58 -4.78 -18.12
C SER A 371 18.85 -3.79 -19.04
N LEU A 372 19.54 -2.71 -19.36
CA LEU A 372 19.08 -1.66 -20.27
C LEU A 372 19.99 -1.60 -21.50
N GLY A 373 19.37 -1.52 -22.66
CA GLY A 373 20.07 -1.54 -23.93
C GLY A 373 19.24 -0.94 -25.06
N ILE A 374 19.76 -1.08 -26.28
CA ILE A 374 19.07 -0.63 -27.50
C ILE A 374 19.00 -1.74 -28.54
N GLU A 375 17.98 -1.67 -29.41
CA GLU A 375 17.95 -2.51 -30.61
C GLU A 375 19.04 -2.06 -31.58
N THR A 376 19.83 -3.02 -32.05
CA THR A 376 20.87 -2.83 -33.07
C THR A 376 20.55 -3.65 -34.32
N LEU A 377 21.31 -3.40 -35.40
CA LEU A 377 21.16 -4.09 -36.68
C LEU A 377 21.09 -5.61 -36.48
N GLY A 378 20.07 -6.25 -37.04
CA GLY A 378 19.81 -7.69 -36.87
C GLY A 378 18.77 -8.02 -35.79
N GLY A 379 18.16 -7.02 -35.16
CA GLY A 379 17.10 -7.23 -34.16
C GLY A 379 17.63 -7.75 -32.82
N VAL A 380 18.87 -7.39 -32.48
CA VAL A 380 19.58 -7.81 -31.27
C VAL A 380 19.54 -6.68 -30.23
N CYS A 381 19.28 -7.03 -28.98
CA CYS A 381 19.39 -6.11 -27.85
C CYS A 381 20.86 -5.98 -27.43
N THR A 382 21.48 -4.84 -27.71
CA THR A 382 22.82 -4.54 -27.20
C THR A 382 22.70 -3.84 -25.85
N LYS A 383 23.08 -4.53 -24.79
CA LYS A 383 23.05 -4.02 -23.40
C LYS A 383 24.16 -2.99 -23.20
N ILE A 384 23.83 -1.92 -22.47
CA ILE A 384 24.77 -0.83 -22.10
C ILE A 384 24.93 -0.80 -20.58
N ILE A 385 23.83 -0.99 -19.85
CA ILE A 385 23.83 -1.18 -18.39
C ILE A 385 23.31 -2.59 -18.12
N GLU A 386 24.14 -3.43 -17.53
CA GLU A 386 23.75 -4.77 -17.09
C GLU A 386 22.86 -4.68 -15.84
N ARG A 387 21.97 -5.66 -15.66
CA ARG A 387 21.24 -5.82 -14.39
C ARG A 387 22.18 -5.90 -13.19
N ASN A 388 21.67 -5.53 -12.03
CA ASN A 388 22.40 -5.42 -10.77
C ASN A 388 23.52 -4.35 -10.79
N THR A 389 23.57 -3.46 -11.79
CA THR A 389 24.44 -2.28 -11.72
C THR A 389 23.89 -1.33 -10.64
N THR A 390 24.75 -0.89 -9.72
CA THR A 390 24.43 0.09 -8.67
C THR A 390 23.90 1.39 -9.26
N ILE A 391 22.87 1.98 -8.64
CA ILE A 391 22.24 3.24 -9.04
C ILE A 391 22.41 4.32 -7.95
N PRO A 392 22.54 5.62 -8.32
CA PRO A 392 22.47 6.16 -9.69
C PRO A 392 23.72 5.85 -10.53
N VAL A 393 23.56 5.72 -11.84
CA VAL A 393 24.66 5.40 -12.77
C VAL A 393 24.46 6.02 -14.14
N LYS A 394 25.56 6.41 -14.78
CA LYS A 394 25.60 6.90 -16.15
C LYS A 394 26.58 6.10 -16.98
N LYS A 395 26.13 5.50 -18.09
CA LYS A 395 26.98 4.79 -19.05
C LYS A 395 26.67 5.22 -20.48
N SER A 396 27.71 5.31 -21.30
CA SER A 396 27.61 5.71 -22.70
C SER A 396 28.27 4.67 -23.60
N GLN A 397 27.69 4.46 -24.77
CA GLN A 397 28.27 3.61 -25.81
C GLN A 397 28.09 4.25 -27.18
N ILE A 398 29.12 4.13 -28.02
CA ILE A 398 29.13 4.70 -29.36
C ILE A 398 28.60 3.66 -30.35
N PHE A 399 27.61 4.07 -31.14
CA PHE A 399 27.03 3.36 -32.26
C PHE A 399 27.26 4.17 -33.55
N SER A 400 26.84 3.61 -34.68
CA SER A 400 26.92 4.27 -35.99
C SER A 400 25.71 3.91 -36.85
N THR A 401 25.52 4.65 -37.96
CA THR A 401 24.53 4.33 -38.99
C THR A 401 24.68 2.93 -39.57
N ALA A 402 23.54 2.35 -39.96
CA ALA A 402 23.42 1.00 -40.51
C ALA A 402 23.36 0.97 -42.05
N ALA A 403 23.24 2.12 -42.72
CA ALA A 403 23.24 2.26 -44.17
C ALA A 403 24.02 3.49 -44.66
N ASP A 404 24.49 3.45 -45.90
CA ASP A 404 25.17 4.58 -46.54
C ASP A 404 24.21 5.75 -46.74
N GLY A 405 24.67 6.97 -46.45
CA GLY A 405 23.87 8.19 -46.61
C GLY A 405 22.70 8.33 -45.64
N GLN A 406 22.62 7.48 -44.59
CA GLN A 406 21.59 7.56 -43.56
C GLN A 406 21.68 8.88 -42.78
N THR A 407 20.62 9.67 -42.82
CA THR A 407 20.55 11.01 -42.19
C THR A 407 19.75 11.06 -40.88
N SER A 408 19.22 9.92 -40.44
CA SER A 408 18.47 9.77 -39.18
C SER A 408 18.70 8.37 -38.61
N VAL A 409 18.79 8.26 -37.28
CA VAL A 409 18.91 6.97 -36.57
C VAL A 409 17.77 6.85 -35.55
N GLU A 410 16.97 5.79 -35.66
CA GLU A 410 15.99 5.42 -34.62
C GLU A 410 16.71 4.70 -33.48
N ILE A 411 16.51 5.17 -32.26
CA ILE A 411 16.97 4.58 -31.01
C ILE A 411 15.78 3.90 -30.35
N HIS A 412 15.78 2.56 -30.37
CA HIS A 412 14.77 1.75 -29.70
C HIS A 412 15.33 1.23 -28.38
N VAL A 413 14.84 1.79 -27.28
CA VAL A 413 15.29 1.51 -25.91
C VAL A 413 14.55 0.28 -25.36
N LEU A 414 15.31 -0.64 -24.76
CA LEU A 414 14.83 -1.94 -24.29
C LEU A 414 15.27 -2.19 -22.85
N GLN A 415 14.45 -2.97 -22.14
CA GLN A 415 14.76 -3.53 -20.83
C GLN A 415 14.55 -5.04 -20.83
N GLY A 416 15.56 -5.81 -20.40
CA GLY A 416 15.47 -7.26 -20.26
C GLY A 416 16.75 -8.03 -20.58
N GLU A 417 16.68 -9.36 -20.41
CA GLU A 417 17.84 -10.25 -20.47
C GLU A 417 17.93 -11.09 -21.75
N ARG A 418 16.99 -10.94 -22.67
CA ARG A 418 16.91 -11.75 -23.89
C ARG A 418 17.83 -11.17 -24.98
N GLU A 419 18.44 -12.02 -25.79
CA GLU A 419 19.31 -11.58 -26.89
C GLU A 419 18.53 -10.87 -28.02
N ARG A 420 17.33 -11.37 -28.34
CA ARG A 420 16.48 -10.78 -29.39
C ARG A 420 15.74 -9.58 -28.83
N ALA A 421 15.81 -8.44 -29.52
CA ALA A 421 15.13 -7.21 -29.14
C ALA A 421 13.63 -7.41 -28.92
N ALA A 422 12.97 -8.16 -29.81
CA ALA A 422 11.54 -8.46 -29.75
C ALA A 422 11.08 -9.28 -28.53
N ASP A 423 12.02 -9.93 -27.82
CA ASP A 423 11.72 -10.74 -26.63
C ASP A 423 11.91 -9.94 -25.31
N ASN A 424 12.34 -8.68 -25.40
CA ASN A 424 12.51 -7.77 -24.27
C ASN A 424 11.39 -6.73 -24.21
N THR A 425 11.31 -6.01 -23.10
CA THR A 425 10.34 -4.94 -22.92
C THR A 425 10.82 -3.67 -23.61
N THR A 426 10.04 -3.18 -24.58
CA THR A 426 10.24 -1.84 -25.15
C THR A 426 9.94 -0.77 -24.11
N LEU A 427 10.90 0.12 -23.88
CA LEU A 427 10.75 1.28 -23.02
C LEU A 427 10.37 2.54 -23.82
N GLY A 428 10.91 2.69 -25.03
CA GLY A 428 10.62 3.85 -25.86
C GLY A 428 11.36 3.82 -27.19
N ARG A 429 10.94 4.69 -28.12
CA ARG A 429 11.61 4.91 -29.40
C ARG A 429 11.70 6.40 -29.69
N PHE A 430 12.85 6.84 -30.18
CA PHE A 430 13.05 8.22 -30.61
C PHE A 430 14.08 8.28 -31.73
N SER A 431 14.00 9.30 -32.57
CA SER A 431 14.89 9.45 -33.73
C SER A 431 15.84 10.62 -33.53
N LEU A 432 17.13 10.39 -33.80
CA LEU A 432 18.12 11.45 -33.93
C LEU A 432 18.24 11.84 -35.40
N ASP A 433 17.63 12.97 -35.77
CA ASP A 433 17.58 13.47 -37.14
C ASP A 433 18.73 14.43 -37.48
N GLY A 434 18.96 14.59 -38.78
CA GLY A 434 19.84 15.60 -39.33
C GLY A 434 21.32 15.25 -39.20
N ILE A 435 21.63 13.96 -39.25
CA ILE A 435 22.98 13.40 -39.40
C ILE A 435 23.44 13.68 -40.84
N PRO A 436 24.66 14.20 -41.07
CA PRO A 436 25.19 14.41 -42.41
C PRO A 436 25.31 13.09 -43.18
N ALA A 437 25.01 13.12 -44.49
CA ALA A 437 25.17 11.95 -45.33
C ALA A 437 26.64 11.51 -45.39
N ALA A 438 26.92 10.32 -44.89
CA ALA A 438 28.26 9.71 -44.85
C ALA A 438 28.16 8.19 -45.13
N PRO A 439 29.26 7.53 -45.51
CA PRO A 439 29.30 6.07 -45.59
C PRO A 439 28.88 5.42 -44.26
N ARG A 440 28.30 4.22 -44.34
CA ARG A 440 27.95 3.42 -43.16
C ARG A 440 29.17 3.25 -42.26
N GLY A 441 28.98 3.41 -40.95
CA GLY A 441 30.07 3.23 -39.98
C GLY A 441 30.83 4.52 -39.63
N VAL A 442 30.58 5.63 -40.34
CA VAL A 442 31.29 6.90 -40.13
C VAL A 442 30.65 7.79 -39.05
N PRO A 443 29.32 8.04 -39.04
CA PRO A 443 28.70 8.84 -37.99
C PRO A 443 28.89 8.21 -36.61
N GLN A 444 29.29 9.01 -35.61
CA GLN A 444 29.50 8.54 -34.24
C GLN A 444 28.33 8.97 -33.36
N ILE A 445 27.40 8.04 -33.12
CA ILE A 445 26.21 8.28 -32.31
C ILE A 445 26.46 7.75 -30.91
N GLU A 446 26.73 8.63 -29.97
CA GLU A 446 26.91 8.30 -28.56
C GLU A 446 25.55 8.21 -27.88
N VAL A 447 25.17 7.02 -27.45
CA VAL A 447 23.95 6.78 -26.69
C VAL A 447 24.33 6.64 -25.22
N THR A 448 23.75 7.49 -24.37
CA THR A 448 24.00 7.57 -22.95
C THR A 448 22.74 7.21 -22.18
N PHE A 449 22.86 6.25 -21.28
CA PHE A 449 21.84 5.90 -20.29
C PHE A 449 22.24 6.50 -18.94
N ASP A 450 21.30 7.19 -18.30
CA ASP A 450 21.43 7.82 -17.00
C ASP A 450 20.26 7.35 -16.11
N ILE A 451 20.56 6.55 -15.09
CA ILE A 451 19.56 6.02 -14.15
C ILE A 451 19.69 6.79 -12.84
N ASP A 452 18.58 7.38 -12.38
CA ASP A 452 18.54 8.13 -11.11
C ASP A 452 18.41 7.21 -9.87
N ALA A 453 18.37 7.81 -8.68
CA ALA A 453 18.23 7.08 -7.42
C ALA A 453 16.83 6.44 -7.22
N ASN A 454 15.84 6.73 -8.07
CA ASN A 454 14.52 6.08 -8.09
C ASN A 454 14.47 4.92 -9.09
N GLY A 455 15.54 4.70 -9.86
CA GLY A 455 15.58 3.74 -10.96
C GLY A 455 14.96 4.26 -12.27
N ILE A 456 14.70 5.58 -12.40
CA ILE A 456 14.13 6.19 -13.60
C ILE A 456 15.22 6.38 -14.65
N VAL A 457 14.94 5.99 -15.88
CA VAL A 457 15.91 5.96 -16.99
C VAL A 457 15.80 7.20 -17.88
N ASN A 458 16.91 7.89 -18.12
CA ASN A 458 17.04 8.93 -19.13
C ASN A 458 18.00 8.45 -20.21
N VAL A 459 17.60 8.56 -21.49
CA VAL A 459 18.44 8.14 -22.62
C VAL A 459 18.68 9.32 -23.55
N THR A 460 19.95 9.64 -23.76
CA THR A 460 20.40 10.70 -24.67
C THR A 460 21.17 10.09 -25.83
N ALA A 461 20.86 10.49 -27.06
CA ALA A 461 21.65 10.19 -28.25
C ALA A 461 22.28 11.48 -28.79
N LEU A 462 23.60 11.49 -28.90
CA LEU A 462 24.40 12.62 -29.36
C LEU A 462 25.20 12.21 -30.60
N ASP A 463 25.04 12.92 -31.71
CA ASP A 463 25.98 12.82 -32.84
C ASP A 463 27.23 13.64 -32.51
N LYS A 464 28.35 12.96 -32.25
CA LYS A 464 29.61 13.61 -31.88
C LYS A 464 30.19 14.47 -33.00
N GLY A 465 29.81 14.22 -34.25
CA GLY A 465 30.30 14.99 -35.41
C GLY A 465 29.62 16.35 -35.54
N THR A 466 28.32 16.43 -35.27
CA THR A 466 27.54 17.67 -35.41
C THR A 466 27.21 18.36 -34.09
N GLY A 467 27.35 17.67 -32.96
CA GLY A 467 26.90 18.14 -31.66
C GLY A 467 25.37 18.13 -31.50
N LYS A 468 24.63 17.61 -32.48
CA LYS A 468 23.18 17.45 -32.37
C LYS A 468 22.86 16.35 -31.38
N GLU A 469 21.98 16.66 -30.46
CA GLU A 469 21.44 15.68 -29.52
C GLU A 469 19.93 15.58 -29.64
N GLN A 470 19.45 14.39 -29.32
CA GLN A 470 18.07 14.12 -28.97
C GLN A 470 18.11 13.29 -27.70
N HIS A 471 17.20 13.58 -26.78
CA HIS A 471 17.06 12.79 -25.58
C HIS A 471 15.60 12.43 -25.41
N VAL A 472 15.39 11.29 -24.78
CA VAL A 472 14.11 10.89 -24.23
C VAL A 472 14.36 10.64 -22.75
N THR A 473 13.64 11.36 -21.90
CA THR A 473 13.41 10.82 -20.56
C THR A 473 12.46 9.65 -20.79
N ILE A 474 12.92 8.43 -20.48
CA ILE A 474 12.03 7.28 -20.38
C ILE A 474 11.22 7.50 -19.10
N THR A 475 10.30 8.46 -19.16
CA THR A 475 9.04 8.27 -18.49
C THR A 475 8.40 7.19 -19.33
N SER A 476 8.50 5.94 -18.87
CA SER A 476 7.68 4.85 -19.41
C SER A 476 6.33 5.42 -19.78
N SER A 477 5.83 5.12 -20.98
CA SER A 477 4.53 5.61 -21.45
C SER A 477 3.52 5.34 -20.35
N THR A 478 3.24 6.36 -19.54
CA THR A 478 2.30 6.26 -18.46
C THR A 478 0.98 6.02 -19.17
N ASN A 479 0.21 5.03 -18.73
CA ASN A 479 -1.13 4.84 -19.30
C ASN A 479 -2.08 6.02 -18.97
N MET A 480 -1.55 7.06 -18.31
CA MET A 480 -2.16 8.34 -18.03
C MET A 480 -1.27 9.45 -18.60
N SER A 481 -1.82 10.34 -19.41
CA SER A 481 -1.12 11.58 -19.81
C SER A 481 -0.92 12.51 -18.60
N LYS A 482 -0.08 13.55 -18.74
CA LYS A 482 0.05 14.57 -17.68
C LYS A 482 -1.30 15.24 -17.40
N GLU A 483 -2.08 15.47 -18.45
CA GLU A 483 -3.43 16.00 -18.36
C GLU A 483 -4.37 15.05 -17.61
N ASP A 484 -4.27 13.73 -17.86
CA ASP A 484 -5.06 12.73 -17.13
C ASP A 484 -4.66 12.67 -15.64
N ILE A 485 -3.36 12.78 -15.33
CA ILE A 485 -2.87 12.82 -13.94
C ILE A 485 -3.41 14.08 -13.24
N GLU A 486 -3.32 15.26 -13.87
CA GLU A 486 -3.86 16.49 -13.30
C GLU A 486 -5.37 16.44 -13.11
N LYS A 487 -6.09 15.81 -14.06
CA LYS A 487 -7.52 15.55 -13.92
C LYS A 487 -7.80 14.62 -12.75
N ALA A 488 -7.06 13.52 -12.63
CA ALA A 488 -7.21 12.57 -11.54
C ALA A 488 -6.89 13.20 -10.18
N VAL A 489 -5.87 14.06 -10.09
CA VAL A 489 -5.56 14.87 -8.89
C VAL A 489 -6.77 15.73 -8.51
N LYS A 490 -7.32 16.51 -9.46
CA LYS A 490 -8.50 17.36 -9.21
C LYS A 490 -9.72 16.56 -8.78
N GLU A 491 -9.95 15.41 -9.40
CA GLU A 491 -11.03 14.50 -8.99
C GLU A 491 -10.79 13.93 -7.59
N ALA A 492 -9.57 13.50 -7.28
CA ALA A 492 -9.18 12.97 -5.98
C ALA A 492 -9.31 14.03 -4.86
N GLU A 493 -8.98 15.29 -5.14
CA GLU A 493 -9.21 16.44 -4.25
C GLU A 493 -10.69 16.70 -4.03
N LYS A 494 -11.50 16.68 -5.11
CA LYS A 494 -12.96 16.84 -5.01
C LYS A 494 -13.57 15.77 -4.12
N PHE A 495 -13.19 14.51 -4.31
CA PHE A 495 -13.73 13.42 -3.50
C PHE A 495 -13.22 13.48 -2.05
N ALA A 496 -11.97 13.90 -1.81
CA ALA A 496 -11.47 14.09 -0.44
C ALA A 496 -12.30 15.16 0.32
N GLU A 497 -12.74 16.22 -0.36
CA GLU A 497 -13.64 17.23 0.20
C GLU A 497 -15.06 16.69 0.44
N GLU A 498 -15.58 15.86 -0.47
CA GLU A 498 -16.86 15.15 -0.29
C GLU A 498 -16.81 14.20 0.92
N ASP A 499 -15.75 13.40 1.04
CA ASP A 499 -15.51 12.47 2.15
C ASP A 499 -15.37 13.22 3.48
N LYS A 500 -14.68 14.37 3.48
CA LYS A 500 -14.55 15.24 4.67
C LYS A 500 -15.91 15.77 5.13
N LYS A 501 -16.73 16.29 4.22
CA LYS A 501 -18.08 16.78 4.53
C LYS A 501 -18.98 15.67 5.05
N PHE A 502 -18.88 14.48 4.47
CA PHE A 502 -19.62 13.31 4.95
C PHE A 502 -19.19 12.92 6.35
N LYS A 503 -17.88 12.90 6.64
CA LYS A 503 -17.36 12.67 8.00
C LYS A 503 -17.90 13.70 8.99
N GLU A 504 -17.84 14.99 8.66
CA GLU A 504 -18.39 16.06 9.51
C GLU A 504 -19.89 15.88 9.77
N LEU A 505 -20.65 15.41 8.77
CA LEU A 505 -22.06 15.10 8.93
C LEU A 505 -22.27 13.94 9.91
N VAL A 506 -21.55 12.83 9.73
CA VAL A 506 -21.64 11.66 10.60
C VAL A 506 -21.23 12.00 12.04
N ASP A 507 -20.15 12.77 12.22
CA ASP A 507 -19.69 13.21 13.55
C ASP A 507 -20.74 14.08 14.24
N ALA A 508 -21.35 15.03 13.51
CA ALA A 508 -22.43 15.87 14.05
C ALA A 508 -23.66 15.03 14.46
N LYS A 509 -24.04 14.02 13.66
CA LYS A 509 -25.12 13.09 14.00
C LYS A 509 -24.81 12.28 15.25
N ASN A 510 -23.62 11.70 15.34
CA ASN A 510 -23.19 10.92 16.49
C ASN A 510 -23.16 11.77 17.77
N GLN A 511 -22.68 13.02 17.67
CA GLN A 511 -22.68 13.95 18.79
C GLN A 511 -24.12 14.28 19.24
N ALA A 512 -25.04 14.50 18.30
CA ALA A 512 -26.45 14.73 18.59
C ALA A 512 -27.09 13.53 19.30
N GLU A 513 -26.90 12.32 18.78
CA GLU A 513 -27.43 11.09 19.38
C GLU A 513 -26.85 10.83 20.79
N SER A 514 -25.54 11.02 20.97
CA SER A 514 -24.88 10.88 22.27
C SER A 514 -25.42 11.89 23.29
N MET A 515 -25.60 13.14 22.88
CA MET A 515 -26.09 14.21 23.75
C MET A 515 -27.56 13.99 24.15
N ILE A 516 -28.39 13.53 23.20
CA ILE A 516 -29.77 13.11 23.48
C ILE A 516 -29.78 11.97 24.49
N SER A 517 -28.99 10.91 24.27
CA SER A 517 -28.94 9.76 25.18
C SER A 517 -28.46 10.15 26.59
N GLN A 518 -27.44 11.00 26.69
CA GLN A 518 -26.95 11.54 27.96
C GLN A 518 -28.05 12.33 28.68
N SER A 519 -28.84 13.13 27.95
CA SER A 519 -29.93 13.88 28.54
C SER A 519 -31.05 12.99 29.07
N GLU A 520 -31.41 11.92 28.35
CA GLU A 520 -32.41 10.96 28.76
C GLU A 520 -31.96 10.23 30.04
N LYS A 521 -30.67 9.89 30.13
CA LYS A 521 -30.07 9.31 31.34
C LYS A 521 -30.14 10.26 32.52
N VAL A 522 -29.75 11.53 32.36
CA VAL A 522 -29.82 12.53 33.44
C VAL A 522 -31.26 12.75 33.92
N ILE A 523 -32.23 12.81 32.99
CA ILE A 523 -33.65 12.92 33.33
C ILE A 523 -34.11 11.70 34.14
N SER A 524 -33.66 10.50 33.77
CA SER A 524 -34.00 9.26 34.47
C SER A 524 -33.37 9.18 35.87
N GLU A 525 -32.10 9.55 36.01
CA GLU A 525 -31.35 9.47 37.28
C GLU A 525 -31.74 10.57 38.28
N ALA A 526 -32.05 11.77 37.78
CA ALA A 526 -32.43 12.87 38.63
C ALA A 526 -33.86 12.74 39.19
N GLY A 527 -34.72 11.93 38.57
CA GLY A 527 -36.06 11.63 39.05
C GLY A 527 -36.87 12.90 39.37
N ASP A 528 -37.34 13.03 40.61
CA ASP A 528 -38.16 14.18 41.05
C ASP A 528 -37.36 15.46 41.32
N LYS A 529 -36.02 15.43 41.20
CA LYS A 529 -35.15 16.59 41.43
C LYS A 529 -35.15 17.59 40.26
N ILE A 530 -35.62 17.16 39.08
CA ILE A 530 -35.87 18.04 37.93
C ILE A 530 -37.39 18.26 37.83
N SER A 531 -37.81 19.52 37.66
CA SER A 531 -39.23 19.84 37.51
C SER A 531 -39.83 19.19 36.26
N GLU A 532 -41.10 18.79 36.31
CA GLU A 532 -41.78 18.21 35.13
C GLU A 532 -41.78 19.17 33.93
N ASN A 533 -41.83 20.48 34.17
CA ASN A 533 -41.74 21.49 33.12
C ASN A 533 -40.36 21.48 32.43
N ASP A 534 -39.26 21.36 33.20
CA ASP A 534 -37.91 21.28 32.64
C ASP A 534 -37.67 19.95 31.91
N LYS A 535 -38.24 18.83 32.41
CA LYS A 535 -38.20 17.53 31.71
C LYS A 535 -38.93 17.59 30.37
N GLN A 536 -40.11 18.19 30.32
CA GLN A 536 -40.87 18.35 29.08
C GLN A 536 -40.13 19.25 28.08
N ALA A 537 -39.54 20.35 28.56
CA ALA A 537 -38.77 21.25 27.71
C ALA A 537 -37.52 20.57 27.11
N LEU A 538 -36.79 19.76 27.89
CA LEU A 538 -35.65 18.99 27.35
C LEU A 538 -36.07 17.93 26.35
N ARG A 539 -37.17 17.21 26.58
CA ARG A 539 -37.68 16.22 25.62
C ARG A 539 -38.10 16.88 24.31
N ALA A 540 -38.76 18.03 24.36
CA ALA A 540 -39.13 18.78 23.16
C ALA A 540 -37.90 19.23 22.35
N GLU A 541 -36.84 19.67 23.03
CA GLU A 541 -35.58 20.05 22.37
C GLU A 541 -34.85 18.81 21.82
N ALA A 542 -34.89 17.67 22.53
CA ALA A 542 -34.34 16.40 22.05
C ALA A 542 -35.06 15.92 20.78
N ASP A 543 -36.39 16.03 20.74
CA ASP A 543 -37.17 15.69 19.55
C ASP A 543 -36.88 16.64 18.38
N SER A 544 -36.68 17.93 18.67
CA SER A 544 -36.25 18.92 17.66
C SER A 544 -34.87 18.59 17.09
N LEU A 545 -33.92 18.18 17.95
CA LEU A 545 -32.60 17.73 17.53
C LEU A 545 -32.66 16.41 16.75
N LYS A 546 -33.53 15.45 17.13
CA LYS A 546 -33.79 14.23 16.35
C LYS A 546 -34.31 14.55 14.95
N GLU A 547 -35.15 15.57 14.81
CA GLU A 547 -35.64 16.00 13.50
C GLU A 547 -34.55 16.70 12.68
N ALA A 548 -33.73 17.55 13.31
CA ALA A 548 -32.56 18.16 12.66
C ALA A 548 -31.58 17.11 12.12
N VAL A 549 -31.36 16.01 12.85
CA VAL A 549 -30.51 14.88 12.43
C VAL A 549 -30.99 14.22 11.12
N LYS A 550 -32.30 14.21 10.85
CA LYS A 550 -32.87 13.64 9.61
C LYS A 550 -32.66 14.52 8.38
N SER A 551 -32.27 15.78 8.55
CA SER A 551 -32.10 16.73 7.44
C SER A 551 -30.85 16.49 6.59
N ASP A 552 -29.92 15.65 7.07
CA ASP A 552 -28.60 15.42 6.46
C ASP A 552 -27.79 16.71 6.21
N ASN A 553 -28.12 17.80 6.93
CA ASN A 553 -27.47 19.09 6.80
C ASN A 553 -26.65 19.41 8.05
N VAL A 554 -25.32 19.52 7.88
CA VAL A 554 -24.37 19.75 8.98
C VAL A 554 -24.69 21.01 9.79
N ASP A 555 -25.01 22.13 9.13
CA ASP A 555 -25.28 23.41 9.80
C ASP A 555 -26.57 23.37 10.62
N THR A 556 -27.58 22.66 10.11
CA THR A 556 -28.87 22.45 10.80
C THR A 556 -28.66 21.60 12.05
N ILE A 557 -27.86 20.52 11.94
CA ILE A 557 -27.55 19.64 13.08
C ILE A 557 -26.71 20.38 14.11
N LYS A 558 -25.68 21.14 13.71
CA LYS A 558 -24.86 21.95 14.61
C LYS A 558 -25.68 23.01 15.34
N SER A 559 -26.55 23.72 14.63
CA SER A 559 -27.46 24.70 15.23
C SER A 559 -28.43 24.04 16.24
N GLY A 560 -28.96 22.87 15.91
CA GLY A 560 -29.79 22.08 16.81
C GLY A 560 -29.02 21.61 18.06
N LEU A 561 -27.77 21.17 17.88
CA LEU A 561 -26.86 20.78 18.96
C LEU A 561 -26.60 21.94 19.93
N GLU A 562 -26.32 23.13 19.42
CA GLU A 562 -26.10 24.33 20.23
C GLU A 562 -27.35 24.71 21.05
N SER A 563 -28.52 24.69 20.42
CA SER A 563 -29.80 24.94 21.09
C SER A 563 -30.08 23.91 22.19
N PHE A 564 -29.88 22.63 21.88
CA PHE A 564 -30.04 21.53 22.81
C PHE A 564 -29.08 21.63 24.00
N GLN A 565 -27.79 21.86 23.75
CA GLN A 565 -26.76 22.01 24.77
C GLN A 565 -27.09 23.17 25.71
N LYS A 566 -27.49 24.32 25.17
CA LYS A 566 -27.89 25.48 25.97
C LYS A 566 -29.03 25.13 26.91
N LYS A 567 -30.04 24.40 26.43
CA LYS A 567 -31.17 23.99 27.27
C LYS A 567 -30.77 22.94 28.31
N PHE A 568 -29.93 21.98 27.92
CA PHE A 568 -29.38 20.95 28.80
C PHE A 568 -28.56 21.56 29.95
N PHE A 569 -27.73 22.57 29.68
CA PHE A 569 -26.99 23.29 30.71
C PHE A 569 -27.89 24.09 31.63
N GLU A 570 -28.91 24.79 31.11
CA GLU A 570 -29.88 25.53 31.93
C GLU A 570 -30.57 24.62 32.96
N VAL A 571 -31.02 23.44 32.53
CA VAL A 571 -31.68 22.47 33.42
C VAL A 571 -30.69 21.83 34.41
N SER A 572 -29.47 21.52 33.95
CA SER A 572 -28.42 21.01 34.82
C SER A 572 -28.04 22.02 35.91
N GLU A 573 -27.96 23.31 35.60
CA GLU A 573 -27.67 24.37 36.57
C GLU A 573 -28.77 24.46 37.65
N LYS A 574 -30.04 24.36 37.27
CA LYS A 574 -31.17 24.30 38.21
C LYS A 574 -31.08 23.07 39.12
N LEU A 575 -30.70 21.92 38.56
CA LEU A 575 -30.52 20.68 39.32
C LEU A 575 -29.41 20.82 40.38
N TYR A 576 -28.26 21.41 40.03
CA TYR A 576 -27.18 21.67 40.97
C TYR A 576 -27.56 22.71 42.05
N LYS A 577 -28.28 23.77 41.67
CA LYS A 577 -28.81 24.77 42.63
C LYS A 577 -29.83 24.15 43.60
N ASN A 578 -30.62 23.17 43.16
CA ASN A 578 -31.57 22.45 44.02
C ASN A 578 -30.90 21.36 44.89
N ALA A 579 -29.70 20.90 44.52
CA ALA A 579 -28.92 19.93 45.30
C ALA A 579 -28.05 20.59 46.40
N GLY A 580 -27.77 21.90 46.30
CA GLY A 580 -27.05 22.68 47.31
C GLY A 580 -27.98 23.46 48.24
N GLY A 581 -28.30 22.90 49.41
CA GLY A 581 -28.92 23.64 50.51
C GLY A 581 -27.91 24.46 51.34
N PRO A 582 -28.31 25.59 51.96
CA PRO A 582 -27.42 26.52 52.65
C PRO A 582 -26.94 25.98 54.00
N GLY A 583 -25.62 25.94 54.21
CA GLY A 583 -25.02 25.63 55.51
C GLY A 583 -23.50 25.48 55.50
N ALA A 584 -22.76 26.59 55.45
CA ALA A 584 -21.58 26.89 56.29
C ALA A 584 -20.87 28.17 55.81
N GLU A 585 -20.92 29.22 56.63
CA GLU A 585 -20.05 30.38 56.57
C GLU A 585 -18.60 30.01 56.91
N ASN A 586 -17.68 30.76 56.29
CA ASN A 586 -16.32 31.10 56.69
C ASN A 586 -15.22 30.02 56.73
N GLY A 587 -14.34 30.12 55.74
CA GLY A 587 -13.01 29.51 55.69
C GLY A 587 -12.26 29.98 54.43
N GLY A 588 -12.00 31.28 54.33
CA GLY A 588 -11.24 31.83 53.21
C GLY A 588 -9.76 31.45 53.25
N THR A 589 -9.23 31.02 52.12
CA THR A 589 -7.97 31.50 51.51
C THR A 589 -7.92 30.96 50.08
N GLY A 590 -7.74 31.87 49.12
CA GLY A 590 -7.86 31.56 47.70
C GLY A 590 -6.65 30.85 47.09
N ALA A 591 -6.88 30.28 45.92
CA ALA A 591 -5.94 30.27 44.82
C ALA A 591 -6.75 30.11 43.52
N ALA A 592 -6.74 31.16 42.70
CA ALA A 592 -7.21 31.11 41.33
C ALA A 592 -6.31 30.16 40.53
N GLY A 593 -6.91 29.15 39.90
CA GLY A 593 -6.28 28.32 38.88
C GLY A 593 -6.71 28.80 37.50
N THR A 594 -5.79 29.45 36.80
CA THR A 594 -5.91 29.98 35.45
C THR A 594 -6.08 28.84 34.43
N GLN A 595 -6.98 29.03 33.47
CA GLN A 595 -7.15 28.18 32.30
C GLN A 595 -6.04 28.52 31.28
N ASN A 596 -5.23 27.55 30.87
CA ASN A 596 -4.31 27.74 29.75
C ASN A 596 -5.03 27.52 28.41
N GLU A 597 -4.56 28.18 27.36
CA GLU A 597 -5.16 28.21 26.01
C GLU A 597 -5.15 26.85 25.26
N ASP A 598 -4.69 25.75 25.87
CA ASP A 598 -4.67 24.40 25.27
C ASP A 598 -5.71 23.41 25.84
N GLY A 599 -6.54 23.83 26.80
CA GLY A 599 -7.72 23.05 27.22
C GLY A 599 -7.45 21.81 28.09
N SER A 600 -6.26 21.64 28.68
CA SER A 600 -6.01 20.54 29.61
C SER A 600 -6.38 20.89 31.08
N PHE A 601 -6.96 19.91 31.81
CA PHE A 601 -7.20 19.97 33.25
C PHE A 601 -6.32 18.94 33.96
N ASN A 602 -5.53 19.36 34.94
CA ASN A 602 -4.76 18.45 35.78
C ASN A 602 -5.56 18.12 37.05
N ALA A 603 -5.79 16.83 37.32
CA ALA A 603 -6.46 16.39 38.53
C ALA A 603 -5.41 15.95 39.57
N ASP A 604 -5.18 16.78 40.59
CA ASP A 604 -4.40 16.37 41.75
C ASP A 604 -5.22 15.37 42.58
N TYR A 605 -4.76 14.12 42.63
CA TYR A 605 -5.27 13.12 43.56
C TYR A 605 -4.76 13.43 44.98
N THR A 606 -5.67 13.40 45.95
CA THR A 606 -5.31 13.24 47.37
C THR A 606 -5.83 11.91 47.88
N GLU A 607 -4.92 11.05 48.32
CA GLU A 607 -5.24 9.78 48.97
C GLU A 607 -5.96 10.01 50.31
N LYS A 608 -6.97 9.18 50.57
CA LYS A 608 -7.45 8.87 51.92
C LYS A 608 -7.63 7.38 52.08
#